data_AF-A0A2E5QHQ8-F1
#
_entry.id   AF-A0A2E5QHQ8-F1
#
_cell.length_a   1.000
_cell.length_b   1.000
_cell.length_c   1.000
_cell.angle_alpha   90.00
_cell.angle_beta   90.00
_cell.angle_gamma   90.00
#
_symmetry.space_group_name_H-M   'P 1'
#
loop_
_entity.id
_entity.type
_entity.pdbx_description
1 polymer ?
#
loop_
_entity_poly.entity_id
_entity_poly.type
_entity_poly.pdbx_seq_one_letter_code
_entity_poly.pdbx_strand_id
1 'polypeptide(L)'
;MDNIEILYKEIKSGKLVFPLNEEINQISISNVVKSFIEATCIKGDGRLSELSKIFSRKNHAIIFLADGFGMNFFEMLPDRSFIKENFYMQGTSVFPSSTGPNLLSLSTGKWPGSHGDLGWETYLNQIYDSATLIKWERSRDKKKLSDLGLNLEEVYLE
;
A
#
# COMPACT_ATOMS: atom_id res chain seq x y z
N MET A 1 -10.44 19.14 -24.98
CA MET A 1 -10.20 19.04 -23.53
C MET A 1 -9.23 17.91 -23.33
N ASP A 2 -8.15 18.19 -22.62
CA ASP A 2 -7.17 17.17 -22.28
C ASP A 2 -7.83 16.13 -21.37
N ASN A 3 -7.45 14.84 -21.48
CA ASN A 3 -8.08 13.77 -20.70
C ASN A 3 -7.97 14.03 -19.19
N ILE A 4 -6.90 14.71 -18.77
CA ILE A 4 -6.67 15.14 -17.39
C ILE A 4 -7.69 16.20 -16.94
N GLU A 5 -8.05 17.16 -17.79
CA GLU A 5 -9.04 18.20 -17.45
C GLU A 5 -10.42 17.59 -17.22
N ILE A 6 -10.79 16.59 -18.02
CA ILE A 6 -12.04 15.83 -17.85
C ILE A 6 -12.02 15.11 -16.50
N LEU A 7 -10.92 14.45 -16.15
CA LEU A 7 -10.77 13.73 -14.89
C LEU A 7 -10.91 14.68 -13.69
N TYR A 8 -10.22 15.83 -13.71
CA TYR A 8 -10.35 16.84 -12.66
C TYR A 8 -11.76 17.42 -12.56
N LYS A 9 -12.43 17.67 -13.70
CA LYS A 9 -13.81 18.15 -13.72
C LYS A 9 -14.75 17.13 -13.10
N GLU A 10 -14.57 15.86 -13.40
CA GLU A 10 -15.42 14.79 -12.86
C GLU A 10 -15.13 14.48 -11.39
N ILE A 11 -13.90 14.71 -10.92
CA ILE A 11 -13.62 14.69 -9.47
C ILE A 11 -14.33 15.87 -8.78
N LYS A 12 -14.20 17.10 -9.32
CA LYS A 12 -14.86 18.28 -8.74
C LYS A 12 -16.39 18.20 -8.77
N SER A 13 -16.96 17.51 -9.76
CA SER A 13 -18.40 17.28 -9.85
C SER A 13 -18.90 16.20 -8.89
N GLY A 14 -18.00 15.46 -8.24
CA GLY A 14 -18.31 14.33 -7.36
C GLY A 14 -18.62 13.03 -8.10
N LYS A 15 -18.46 12.96 -9.42
CA LYS A 15 -18.61 11.71 -10.18
C LYS A 15 -17.42 10.77 -9.99
N LEU A 16 -16.24 11.33 -9.71
CA LEU A 16 -15.04 10.59 -9.33
C LEU A 16 -14.59 11.04 -7.93
N VAL A 17 -13.90 10.16 -7.22
CA VAL A 17 -13.27 10.48 -5.93
C VAL A 17 -11.79 10.78 -6.12
N PHE A 18 -11.25 11.70 -5.33
CA PHE A 18 -9.79 11.88 -5.28
C PHE A 18 -9.13 10.62 -4.74
N PRO A 19 -7.91 10.28 -5.20
CA PRO A 19 -7.07 9.31 -4.50
C PRO A 19 -6.89 9.75 -3.05
N LEU A 20 -7.11 8.85 -2.09
CA LEU A 20 -6.96 9.12 -0.65
C LEU A 20 -5.48 9.11 -0.23
N ASN A 21 -4.66 9.91 -0.91
CA ASN A 21 -3.20 9.94 -0.74
C ASN A 21 -2.75 10.73 0.50
N GLU A 22 -3.64 11.52 1.12
CA GLU A 22 -3.37 12.26 2.35
C GLU A 22 -3.64 11.44 3.63
N GLU A 23 -4.36 10.32 3.51
CA GLU A 23 -4.63 9.42 4.64
C GLU A 23 -3.46 8.47 4.90
N ILE A 24 -3.34 7.99 6.15
CA ILE A 24 -2.36 6.96 6.49
C ILE A 24 -2.67 5.68 5.73
N ASN A 25 -1.69 5.17 5.01
CA ASN A 25 -1.77 3.95 4.21
C ASN A 25 -0.47 3.13 4.30
N GLN A 26 -0.36 2.08 3.48
CA GLN A 26 0.79 1.17 3.47
C GLN A 26 2.12 1.88 3.19
N ILE A 27 2.14 2.90 2.34
CA ILE A 27 3.34 3.72 2.06
C ILE A 27 3.70 4.53 3.30
N SER A 28 2.72 5.13 3.97
CA SER A 28 2.91 5.85 5.23
C SER A 28 3.53 4.95 6.31
N ILE A 29 3.01 3.72 6.47
CA ILE A 29 3.56 2.75 7.43
C ILE A 29 4.99 2.36 7.03
N SER A 30 5.23 2.00 5.77
CA SER A 30 6.57 1.67 5.27
C SER A 30 7.60 2.76 5.61
N ASN A 31 7.23 4.02 5.40
CA ASN A 31 8.10 5.17 5.71
C ASN A 31 8.39 5.31 7.21
N VAL A 32 7.38 5.08 8.08
CA VAL A 32 7.58 5.09 9.54
C VAL A 32 8.50 3.95 9.98
N VAL A 33 8.33 2.76 9.42
CA VAL A 33 9.18 1.60 9.72
C VAL A 33 10.62 1.86 9.28
N LYS A 34 10.81 2.41 8.08
CA LYS A 34 12.13 2.82 7.60
C LYS A 34 12.77 3.84 8.53
N SER A 35 12.04 4.90 8.91
CA SER A 35 12.50 5.92 9.86
C SER A 35 12.85 5.33 11.23
N PHE A 36 12.06 4.37 11.72
CA PHE A 36 12.33 3.66 12.97
C PHE A 36 13.64 2.86 12.90
N ILE A 37 13.87 2.11 11.82
CA ILE A 37 15.09 1.31 11.61
C ILE A 37 16.33 2.21 11.46
N GLU A 38 16.22 3.28 10.68
CA GLU A 38 17.32 4.20 10.39
C GLU A 38 17.57 5.21 11.52
N ALA A 39 16.77 5.19 12.59
CA ALA A 39 16.78 6.18 13.67
C ALA A 39 16.71 7.63 13.16
N THR A 40 15.93 7.85 12.10
CA THR A 40 15.71 9.19 11.51
C THR A 40 14.32 9.71 11.85
N CYS A 41 14.12 11.02 11.74
CA CYS A 41 12.81 11.64 11.91
C CYS A 41 12.17 11.93 10.56
N ILE A 42 10.90 11.58 10.39
CA ILE A 42 10.10 12.05 9.26
C ILE A 42 9.82 13.55 9.46
N LYS A 43 10.30 14.39 8.54
CA LYS A 43 10.04 15.84 8.55
C LYS A 43 8.69 16.12 7.89
N GLY A 44 7.87 16.96 8.52
CA GLY A 44 6.58 17.38 8.00
C GLY A 44 5.54 17.59 9.12
N ASP A 45 4.36 18.06 8.73
CA ASP A 45 3.16 18.15 9.56
C ASP A 45 2.15 17.05 9.19
N GLY A 46 1.08 16.94 9.97
CA GLY A 46 0.01 15.97 9.74
C GLY A 46 0.24 14.57 10.33
N ARG A 47 -0.65 13.64 9.96
CA ARG A 47 -0.85 12.32 10.58
C ARG A 47 0.41 11.45 10.58
N LEU A 48 1.21 11.52 9.51
CA LEU A 48 2.44 10.73 9.39
C LEU A 48 3.50 11.15 10.42
N SER A 49 3.60 12.46 10.69
CA SER A 49 4.53 13.00 11.68
C SER A 49 4.13 12.59 13.11
N GLU A 50 2.83 12.51 13.39
CA GLU A 50 2.29 12.03 14.67
C GLU A 50 2.61 10.54 14.88
N LEU A 51 2.38 9.73 13.85
CA LEU A 51 2.69 8.30 13.88
C LEU A 51 4.19 8.05 14.09
N SER A 52 5.07 8.81 13.40
CA SER A 52 6.53 8.70 13.55
C SER A 52 6.99 8.98 14.98
N LYS A 53 6.43 9.99 15.65
CA LYS A 53 6.76 10.34 17.06
C LYS A 53 6.42 9.23 18.05
N ILE A 54 5.41 8.41 17.76
CA ILE A 54 5.05 7.26 18.60
C ILE A 54 6.11 6.18 18.51
N PHE A 55 6.56 5.87 17.28
CA PHE A 55 7.57 4.87 17.02
C PHE A 55 8.95 5.29 17.54
N SER A 56 9.34 6.55 17.40
CA SER A 56 10.67 7.06 17.79
C SER A 56 10.99 6.94 19.29
N ARG A 57 9.96 6.71 20.14
CA ARG A 57 10.11 6.55 21.60
C ARG A 57 10.28 5.10 22.03
N LYS A 58 10.31 4.14 21.10
CA LYS A 58 10.32 2.71 21.38
C LYS A 58 11.66 2.10 20.98
N ASN A 59 12.10 1.10 21.73
CA ASN A 59 13.32 0.33 21.41
C ASN A 59 13.02 -0.89 20.51
N HIS A 60 11.77 -1.37 20.54
CA HIS A 60 11.31 -2.53 19.79
C HIS A 60 9.93 -2.23 19.21
N ALA A 61 9.72 -2.61 17.95
CA ALA A 61 8.45 -2.50 17.27
C ALA A 61 8.04 -3.87 16.72
N ILE A 62 6.79 -4.26 16.94
CA ILE A 62 6.16 -5.43 16.33
C ILE A 62 5.05 -4.91 15.42
N ILE A 63 5.09 -5.34 14.16
CA ILE A 63 4.06 -5.01 13.18
C ILE A 63 3.27 -6.27 12.90
N PHE A 64 1.97 -6.20 13.14
CA PHE A 64 1.03 -7.26 12.84
C PHE A 64 0.11 -6.81 11.71
N LEU A 65 0.08 -7.58 10.62
CA LEU A 65 -0.82 -7.35 9.51
C LEU A 65 -1.89 -8.45 9.50
N ALA A 66 -3.15 -8.04 9.64
CA ALA A 66 -4.30 -8.93 9.55
C ALA A 66 -4.95 -8.78 8.16
N ASP A 67 -4.88 -9.82 7.34
CA ASP A 67 -5.47 -9.81 6.00
C ASP A 67 -6.99 -9.70 6.08
N GLY A 68 -7.56 -8.81 5.26
CA GLY A 68 -9.01 -8.55 5.22
C GLY A 68 -9.61 -7.89 6.47
N PHE A 69 -8.80 -7.44 7.44
CA PHE A 69 -9.31 -6.82 8.68
C PHE A 69 -9.67 -5.33 8.47
N GLY A 70 -10.89 -5.09 7.99
CA GLY A 70 -11.48 -3.74 7.86
C GLY A 70 -12.17 -3.23 9.12
N MET A 71 -12.55 -1.95 9.10
CA MET A 71 -13.24 -1.30 10.23
C MET A 71 -14.61 -1.92 10.56
N ASN A 72 -15.27 -2.53 9.59
CA ASN A 72 -16.49 -3.31 9.81
C ASN A 72 -16.27 -4.46 10.83
N PHE A 73 -15.11 -5.10 10.82
CA PHE A 73 -14.78 -6.13 11.81
C PHE A 73 -14.36 -5.51 13.16
N PHE A 74 -13.63 -4.40 13.12
CA PHE A 74 -13.25 -3.66 14.33
C PHE A 74 -14.47 -3.22 15.15
N GLU A 75 -15.50 -2.69 14.48
CA GLU A 75 -16.74 -2.21 15.11
C GLU A 75 -17.49 -3.32 15.85
N MET A 76 -17.41 -4.56 15.36
CA MET A 76 -18.04 -5.75 15.94
C MET A 76 -17.30 -6.30 17.18
N LEU A 77 -16.08 -5.84 17.49
CA LEU A 77 -15.33 -6.32 18.65
C LEU A 77 -15.99 -5.88 19.98
N PRO A 78 -15.82 -6.64 21.08
CA PRO A 78 -16.23 -6.21 22.40
C PRO A 78 -15.58 -4.88 22.80
N ASP A 79 -16.32 -3.99 23.45
CA ASP A 79 -15.84 -2.63 23.77
C ASP A 79 -14.60 -2.60 24.67
N ARG A 80 -14.43 -3.60 25.53
CA ARG A 80 -13.26 -3.78 26.41
C ARG A 80 -12.24 -4.78 25.85
N SER A 81 -12.21 -4.97 24.53
CA SER A 81 -11.17 -5.78 23.88
C SER A 81 -9.87 -4.99 23.77
N PHE A 82 -8.73 -5.70 23.83
CA PHE A 82 -7.41 -5.08 23.72
C PHE A 82 -7.28 -4.16 22.49
N ILE A 83 -7.82 -4.58 21.34
CA ILE A 83 -7.75 -3.80 20.09
C ILE A 83 -8.58 -2.51 20.18
N LYS A 84 -9.82 -2.56 20.72
CA LYS A 84 -10.66 -1.35 20.88
C LYS A 84 -10.06 -0.37 21.89
N GLU A 85 -9.56 -0.86 23.02
CA GLU A 85 -8.99 0.00 24.08
C GLU A 85 -7.67 0.66 23.67
N ASN A 86 -6.91 0.05 22.76
CA ASN A 86 -5.62 0.57 22.27
C ASN A 86 -5.71 1.13 20.84
N PHE A 87 -6.91 1.42 20.35
CA PHE A 87 -7.10 1.99 19.02
C PHE A 87 -6.58 3.43 18.97
N TYR A 88 -5.60 3.68 18.11
CA TYR A 88 -5.01 5.00 17.95
C TYR A 88 -5.63 5.76 16.78
N MET A 89 -5.69 5.14 15.61
CA MET A 89 -6.19 5.79 14.40
C MET A 89 -6.64 4.79 13.34
N GLN A 90 -7.50 5.27 12.44
CA GLN A 90 -7.86 4.61 11.19
C GLN A 90 -6.97 5.11 10.05
N GLY A 91 -6.65 4.21 9.12
CA GLY A 91 -6.06 4.53 7.83
C GLY A 91 -6.88 3.93 6.67
N THR A 92 -6.36 4.06 5.46
CA THR A 92 -6.92 3.50 4.24
C THR A 92 -5.93 2.53 3.60
N SER A 93 -6.43 1.51 2.90
CA SER A 93 -5.59 0.70 2.04
C SER A 93 -5.20 1.48 0.78
N VAL A 94 -4.10 1.11 0.15
CA VAL A 94 -3.88 1.47 -1.26
C VAL A 94 -5.01 0.94 -2.13
N PHE A 95 -5.17 1.55 -3.31
CA PHE A 95 -6.09 1.06 -4.33
C PHE A 95 -5.29 0.40 -5.47
N PRO A 96 -5.67 -0.82 -5.91
CA PRO A 96 -6.77 -1.65 -5.40
C PRO A 96 -6.50 -2.24 -4.01
N SER A 97 -7.56 -2.40 -3.21
CA SER A 97 -7.48 -2.92 -1.82
C SER A 97 -7.34 -4.44 -1.76
N SER A 98 -6.34 -5.00 -2.45
CA SER A 98 -6.05 -6.44 -2.48
C SER A 98 -4.68 -6.77 -1.89
N THR A 99 -4.49 -8.03 -1.50
CA THR A 99 -3.31 -8.51 -0.74
C THR A 99 -1.98 -8.20 -1.45
N GLY A 100 -1.88 -8.44 -2.77
CA GLY A 100 -0.69 -8.17 -3.58
C GLY A 100 -0.24 -6.71 -3.54
N PRO A 101 -1.08 -5.78 -4.05
CA PRO A 101 -0.83 -4.35 -4.02
C PRO A 101 -0.50 -3.82 -2.61
N ASN A 102 -1.24 -4.23 -1.58
CA ASN A 102 -1.00 -3.75 -0.21
C ASN A 102 0.34 -4.23 0.35
N LEU A 103 0.69 -5.51 0.16
CA LEU A 103 1.96 -6.05 0.65
C LEU A 103 3.17 -5.49 -0.09
N LEU A 104 3.07 -5.30 -1.41
CA LEU A 104 4.14 -4.68 -2.18
C LEU A 104 4.28 -3.20 -1.86
N SER A 105 3.18 -2.46 -1.66
CA SER A 105 3.25 -1.07 -1.19
C SER A 105 3.86 -0.95 0.20
N LEU A 106 3.55 -1.87 1.12
CA LEU A 106 4.13 -1.89 2.46
C LEU A 106 5.62 -2.25 2.46
N SER A 107 6.06 -3.15 1.58
CA SER A 107 7.46 -3.59 1.52
C SER A 107 8.37 -2.65 0.74
N THR A 108 7.82 -1.95 -0.25
CA THR A 108 8.60 -1.05 -1.13
C THR A 108 8.48 0.42 -0.77
N GLY A 109 7.44 0.80 -0.02
CA GLY A 109 7.09 2.21 0.20
C GLY A 109 6.65 2.92 -1.08
N LYS A 110 6.25 2.20 -2.12
CA LYS A 110 5.80 2.73 -3.40
C LYS A 110 4.31 2.45 -3.62
N TRP A 111 3.68 3.24 -4.49
CA TRP A 111 2.27 3.01 -4.87
C TRP A 111 2.11 1.82 -5.83
N PRO A 112 0.91 1.22 -5.92
CA PRO A 112 0.61 0.14 -6.87
C PRO A 112 1.02 0.42 -8.31
N GLY A 113 0.76 1.65 -8.79
CA GLY A 113 1.18 2.08 -10.12
C GLY A 113 2.70 2.09 -10.31
N SER A 114 3.49 2.29 -9.26
CA SER A 114 4.95 2.35 -9.34
C SER A 114 5.61 0.99 -9.19
N HIS A 115 5.06 0.05 -8.41
CA HIS A 115 5.60 -1.31 -8.29
C HIS A 115 4.93 -2.32 -9.21
N GLY A 116 3.96 -1.89 -10.01
CA GLY A 116 3.33 -2.66 -11.08
C GLY A 116 2.29 -3.70 -10.64
N ASP A 117 2.10 -3.93 -9.34
CA ASP A 117 1.08 -4.89 -8.85
C ASP A 117 -0.23 -4.16 -8.63
N LEU A 118 -1.19 -4.45 -9.52
CA LEU A 118 -2.53 -3.91 -9.52
C LEU A 118 -3.58 -4.94 -9.08
N GLY A 119 -3.19 -6.16 -8.68
CA GLY A 119 -4.11 -7.21 -8.28
C GLY A 119 -3.51 -8.62 -8.36
N TRP A 120 -4.34 -9.64 -8.18
CA TRP A 120 -3.87 -11.04 -8.20
C TRP A 120 -3.13 -11.41 -9.49
N GLU A 121 -3.58 -10.85 -10.61
CA GLU A 121 -2.93 -10.98 -11.91
C GLU A 121 -2.81 -9.59 -12.54
N THR A 122 -1.61 -9.29 -13.05
CA THR A 122 -1.35 -8.07 -13.83
C THR A 122 -0.76 -8.47 -15.17
N TYR A 123 -1.29 -7.91 -16.26
CA TYR A 123 -0.75 -8.12 -17.60
C TYR A 123 0.57 -7.37 -17.76
N LEU A 124 1.62 -8.07 -18.20
CA LEU A 124 2.95 -7.51 -18.43
C LEU A 124 3.25 -7.50 -19.92
N ASN A 125 3.45 -6.31 -20.50
CA ASN A 125 3.79 -6.13 -21.91
C ASN A 125 5.09 -6.83 -22.32
N GLN A 126 6.02 -6.98 -21.38
CA GLN A 126 7.34 -7.57 -21.55
C GLN A 126 7.27 -9.06 -21.88
N ILE A 127 6.25 -9.78 -21.40
CA ILE A 127 6.03 -11.21 -21.68
C ILE A 127 4.76 -11.48 -22.49
N TYR A 128 3.99 -10.44 -22.82
CA TYR A 128 2.68 -10.52 -23.47
C TYR A 128 1.73 -11.51 -22.78
N ASP A 129 1.77 -11.57 -21.44
CA ASP A 129 1.00 -12.51 -20.62
C ASP A 129 0.76 -11.90 -19.23
N SER A 130 -0.14 -12.51 -18.47
CA SER A 130 -0.44 -12.12 -17.08
C SER A 130 0.55 -12.74 -16.10
N ALA A 131 0.81 -12.02 -15.00
CA ALA A 131 1.68 -12.46 -13.93
C ALA A 131 1.07 -12.20 -12.55
N THR A 132 1.37 -13.07 -11.59
CA THR A 132 1.14 -12.84 -10.16
C THR A 132 2.41 -12.27 -9.54
N LEU A 133 2.50 -10.95 -9.47
CA LEU A 133 3.74 -10.24 -9.10
C LEU A 133 4.21 -10.53 -7.68
N ILE A 134 3.31 -10.62 -6.70
CA ILE A 134 3.66 -11.02 -5.34
C ILE A 134 4.37 -12.40 -5.25
N LYS A 135 4.13 -13.29 -6.22
CA LYS A 135 4.81 -14.60 -6.32
C LYS A 135 6.00 -14.60 -7.28
N TRP A 136 6.17 -13.52 -8.03
CA TRP A 136 7.13 -13.38 -9.12
C TRP A 136 7.01 -14.50 -10.18
N GLU A 137 5.77 -14.78 -10.59
CA GLU A 137 5.42 -15.91 -11.47
C GLU A 137 4.46 -15.50 -12.58
N ARG A 138 4.61 -16.11 -13.76
CA ARG A 138 3.61 -16.02 -14.84
C ARG A 138 2.34 -16.76 -14.44
N SER A 139 1.19 -16.16 -14.66
CA SER A 139 -0.11 -16.67 -14.23
C SER A 139 -0.43 -18.06 -14.80
N ARG A 140 -0.18 -18.25 -16.10
CA ARG A 140 -0.59 -19.44 -16.85
C ARG A 140 0.08 -20.74 -16.40
N ASP A 141 1.38 -20.72 -16.14
CA ASP A 141 2.19 -21.93 -15.92
C ASP A 141 3.10 -21.86 -14.69
N LYS A 142 3.00 -20.78 -13.90
CA LYS A 142 3.79 -20.55 -12.69
C LYS A 142 5.29 -20.52 -12.91
N LYS A 143 5.73 -20.34 -14.16
CA LYS A 143 7.14 -20.13 -14.47
C LYS A 143 7.60 -18.82 -13.84
N LYS A 144 8.78 -18.83 -13.21
CA LYS A 144 9.34 -17.60 -12.61
C LYS A 144 9.58 -16.57 -13.71
N LEU A 145 9.30 -15.30 -13.40
CA LEU A 145 9.47 -14.21 -14.37
C LEU A 145 10.95 -14.01 -14.74
N SER A 146 11.87 -14.29 -13.80
CA SER A 146 13.32 -14.32 -14.07
C SER A 146 13.70 -15.32 -15.17
N ASP A 147 13.04 -16.47 -15.23
CA ASP A 147 13.30 -17.51 -16.25
C ASP A 147 12.71 -17.15 -17.62
N LEU A 148 11.95 -16.05 -17.68
CA LEU A 148 11.44 -15.41 -18.88
C LEU A 148 12.27 -14.17 -19.26
N GLY A 149 13.35 -13.89 -18.52
CA GLY A 149 14.24 -12.77 -18.75
C GLY A 149 13.82 -11.45 -18.11
N LEU A 150 12.78 -11.46 -17.25
CA LEU A 150 12.33 -10.25 -16.57
C LEU A 150 13.10 -9.99 -15.28
N ASN A 151 13.55 -8.75 -15.14
CA ASN A 151 14.09 -8.19 -13.90
C ASN A 151 13.05 -7.32 -13.20
N LEU A 152 13.27 -7.02 -11.91
CA LEU A 152 12.34 -6.20 -11.13
C LEU A 152 12.22 -4.81 -11.75
N GLU A 153 13.34 -4.18 -12.09
CA GLU A 153 13.41 -2.81 -12.61
C GLU A 153 12.58 -2.60 -13.88
N GLU A 154 12.33 -3.65 -14.65
CA GLU A 154 11.52 -3.58 -15.87
C GLU A 154 10.02 -3.52 -15.58
N VAL A 155 9.60 -3.90 -14.36
CA VAL A 155 8.20 -3.88 -13.90
C VAL A 155 7.89 -2.62 -13.10
N TYR A 156 8.87 -2.06 -12.38
CA TYR A 156 8.67 -0.81 -11.64
C TYR A 156 8.60 0.37 -12.61
N LEU A 157 7.53 1.16 -12.49
CA LEU A 157 7.45 2.48 -13.12
C LEU A 157 8.07 3.48 -12.15
N GLU A 158 9.17 4.15 -12.56
CA GLU A 158 9.78 5.25 -11.80
C GLU A 158 8.83 6.44 -11.64
#